data_AF-A0A665U7G3-F1
#
_entry.id   AF-A0A665U7G3-F1
#
_cell.length_a   1.000
_cell.length_b   1.000
_cell.length_c   1.000
_cell.angle_alpha   90.00
_cell.angle_beta   90.00
_cell.angle_gamma   90.00
#
_symmetry.space_group_name_H-M   'P 1'
#
loop_
_entity.id
_entity.type
_entity.pdbx_description
1 polymer ?
#
loop_
_entity_poly.entity_id
_entity_poly.type
_entity_poly.pdbx_seq_one_letter_code
_entity_poly.pdbx_strand_id
1 'polypeptide(L)'
;QPFFPPSIAELRSNTATLLCLSSQSVPFADVTWLVGGSPVSSGISTSTAVQQPDQTFHISSYLAIQTSDWNMGKLYKCKVSLDSFNKTLNPYKSECFSM
;
A
#
# COMPACT_ATOMS: atom_id res chain seq x y z
N GLN A 1 -7.33 4.28 -0.88
CA GLN A 1 -6.34 4.22 0.21
C GLN A 1 -5.51 5.49 0.22
N PRO A 2 -5.36 6.18 1.37
CA PRO A 2 -4.63 7.44 1.43
C PRO A 2 -3.13 7.26 1.14
N PHE A 3 -2.67 8.00 0.13
CA PHE A 3 -1.27 8.13 -0.29
C PHE A 3 -0.83 9.57 -0.07
N PHE A 4 0.29 9.76 0.61
CA PHE A 4 0.83 11.08 0.93
C PHE A 4 2.16 11.29 0.19
N PRO A 5 2.26 12.37 -0.60
CA PRO A 5 3.50 12.74 -1.26
C PRO A 5 4.53 13.22 -0.22
N PRO A 6 5.81 13.36 -0.60
CA PRO A 6 6.81 13.88 0.31
C PRO A 6 6.57 15.36 0.61
N SER A 7 7.11 15.82 1.73
CA SER A 7 7.03 17.24 2.08
C SER A 7 7.94 18.10 1.20
N ILE A 8 7.59 19.37 1.00
CA ILE A 8 8.45 20.33 0.26
C ILE A 8 9.83 20.45 0.90
N ALA A 9 9.92 20.33 2.24
CA ALA A 9 11.18 20.35 2.96
C ALA A 9 12.08 19.15 2.60
N GLU A 10 11.52 17.94 2.51
CA GLU A 10 12.25 16.74 2.07
C GLU A 10 12.71 16.85 0.62
N LEU A 11 11.91 17.47 -0.25
CA LEU A 11 12.27 17.65 -1.67
C LEU A 11 13.49 18.57 -1.89
N ARG A 12 13.96 19.27 -0.86
CA ARG A 12 15.21 20.04 -0.88
C ARG A 12 16.45 19.19 -0.59
N SER A 13 16.26 17.95 -0.14
CA SER A 13 17.32 16.97 0.13
C SER A 13 17.53 16.03 -1.07
N ASN A 14 18.46 15.09 -0.95
CA ASN A 14 18.68 14.06 -1.99
C ASN A 14 17.62 12.95 -1.95
N THR A 15 17.06 12.69 -0.77
CA THR A 15 16.08 11.63 -0.53
C THR A 15 14.81 12.21 0.08
N ALA A 16 13.68 11.58 -0.23
CA ALA A 16 12.38 11.94 0.31
C ALA A 16 11.56 10.69 0.64
N THR A 17 10.52 10.84 1.45
CA THR A 17 9.72 9.71 1.94
C THR A 17 8.28 9.81 1.43
N LEU A 18 7.76 8.72 0.89
CA LEU A 18 6.34 8.55 0.61
C LEU A 18 5.68 7.79 1.75
N LEU A 19 4.42 8.14 2.05
CA LEU A 19 3.62 7.44 3.06
C LEU A 19 2.34 6.88 2.44
N CYS A 20 2.05 5.63 2.74
CA CYS A 20 0.80 4.96 2.41
C CYS A 20 0.14 4.49 3.70
N LEU A 21 -1.10 4.90 3.94
CA LEU A 21 -1.88 4.49 5.11
C LEU A 21 -3.01 3.56 4.67
N SER A 22 -3.11 2.38 5.28
CA SER A 22 -4.22 1.43 5.11
C SER A 22 -5.09 1.40 6.36
N SER A 23 -6.40 1.26 6.17
CA SER A 23 -7.34 0.89 7.23
C SER A 23 -8.13 -0.32 6.76
N GLN A 24 -8.19 -1.36 7.59
CA GLN A 24 -8.66 -2.68 7.20
C GLN A 24 -9.30 -3.42 8.38
N SER A 25 -10.23 -4.33 8.10
CA SER A 25 -10.94 -5.10 9.13
C SER A 25 -10.15 -6.31 9.66
N VAL A 26 -8.96 -6.58 9.12
CA VAL A 26 -8.12 -7.74 9.49
C VAL A 26 -6.74 -7.28 9.97
N PRO A 27 -6.08 -8.02 10.88
CA PRO A 27 -4.79 -7.62 11.44
C PRO A 27 -3.59 -7.85 10.51
N PHE A 28 -3.81 -8.35 9.30
CA PHE A 28 -2.75 -8.68 8.34
C PHE A 28 -3.05 -8.09 6.97
N ALA A 29 -2.03 -7.48 6.36
CA ALA A 29 -2.03 -7.15 4.94
C ALA A 29 -0.59 -7.00 4.44
N ASP A 30 -0.39 -7.33 3.18
CA ASP A 30 0.83 -7.05 2.47
C ASP A 30 0.74 -5.70 1.77
N VAL A 31 1.82 -4.92 1.88
CA VAL A 31 1.94 -3.64 1.19
C VAL A 31 3.05 -3.74 0.15
N THR A 32 2.68 -3.59 -1.12
CA THR A 32 3.61 -3.59 -2.26
C THR A 32 3.70 -2.20 -2.86
N TRP A 33 4.92 -1.76 -3.14
CA TRP A 33 5.17 -0.50 -3.84
C TRP A 33 5.54 -0.75 -5.29
N LEU A 34 5.03 0.11 -6.18
CA LEU A 34 5.40 0.14 -7.59
C LEU A 34 5.96 1.51 -7.95
N VAL A 35 7.11 1.51 -8.64
CA VAL A 35 7.77 2.70 -9.18
C VAL A 35 7.84 2.55 -10.69
N GLY A 36 7.28 3.50 -11.43
CA GLY A 36 7.20 3.43 -12.89
C GLY A 36 6.43 2.21 -13.42
N GLY A 37 5.58 1.60 -12.59
CA GLY A 37 4.81 0.39 -12.94
C GLY A 37 5.46 -0.93 -12.52
N SER A 38 6.71 -0.92 -12.05
CA SER A 38 7.43 -2.13 -11.61
C SER A 38 7.46 -2.23 -10.08
N PRO A 39 7.27 -3.43 -9.50
CA PRO A 39 7.38 -3.62 -8.05
C PRO A 39 8.80 -3.34 -7.57
N VAL A 40 8.92 -2.73 -6.39
CA VAL A 40 10.20 -2.50 -5.72
C VAL A 40 10.23 -3.22 -4.38
N SER A 41 11.42 -3.61 -3.96
CA SER A 41 11.67 -4.32 -2.69
C SER A 41 12.63 -3.58 -1.76
N SER A 42 13.24 -2.48 -2.22
CA SER A 42 14.20 -1.68 -1.46
C SER A 42 13.59 -0.36 -0.99
N GLY A 43 14.10 0.18 0.11
CA GLY A 43 13.66 1.46 0.67
C GLY A 43 12.25 1.43 1.28
N ILE A 44 11.64 0.24 1.41
CA ILE A 44 10.33 0.06 2.02
C ILE A 44 10.48 -0.19 3.51
N SER A 45 9.68 0.50 4.32
CA SER A 45 9.50 0.21 5.73
C SER A 45 8.00 0.16 6.02
N THR A 46 7.50 -0.98 6.52
CA THR A 46 6.06 -1.16 6.80
C THR A 46 5.88 -1.41 8.29
N SER A 47 4.95 -0.69 8.92
CA SER A 47 4.61 -0.87 10.32
C SER A 47 3.87 -2.18 10.54
N THR A 48 3.86 -2.64 11.78
CA THR A 48 2.88 -3.64 12.21
C THR A 48 1.46 -3.03 12.19
N ALA A 49 0.45 -3.89 12.10
CA ALA A 49 -0.93 -3.48 12.20
C ALA A 49 -1.27 -2.99 13.61
N VAL A 50 -1.86 -1.80 13.72
CA VAL A 50 -2.28 -1.20 14.99
C VAL A 50 -3.80 -1.17 15.05
N GLN A 51 -4.38 -1.90 16.00
CA GLN A 51 -5.82 -1.88 16.22
C GLN A 51 -6.26 -0.50 16.75
N GLN A 52 -7.33 0.01 16.17
CA GLN A 52 -7.94 1.29 16.52
C GLN A 52 -9.18 1.08 17.40
N PRO A 53 -9.68 2.13 18.09
CA PRO A 53 -10.88 2.04 18.93
C PRO A 53 -12.15 1.62 18.19
N ASP A 54 -12.21 1.86 16.87
CA ASP A 54 -13.31 1.45 15.99
C ASP A 54 -13.20 0.00 15.50
N GLN A 55 -12.29 -0.78 16.07
CA GLN A 55 -11.99 -2.18 15.74
C GLN A 55 -11.39 -2.39 14.35
N THR A 56 -11.00 -1.33 13.64
CA THR A 56 -10.19 -1.45 12.43
C THR A 56 -8.70 -1.57 12.77
N PHE A 57 -7.92 -2.07 11.83
CA PHE A 57 -6.47 -2.15 11.92
C PHE A 57 -5.86 -1.15 10.95
N HIS A 58 -4.93 -0.34 11.44
CA HIS A 58 -4.18 0.61 10.64
C HIS A 58 -2.77 0.10 10.36
N ILE A 59 -2.35 0.18 9.10
CA ILE A 59 -0.98 -0.12 8.67
C ILE A 59 -0.43 1.12 7.96
N SER A 60 0.78 1.53 8.32
CA SER A 60 1.54 2.54 7.58
C SER A 60 2.70 1.88 6.84
N SER A 61 2.89 2.27 5.58
CA SER A 61 4.06 1.88 4.80
C SER A 61 4.74 3.10 4.23
N TYR A 62 6.06 3.09 4.30
CA TYR A 62 6.94 4.18 3.92
C TYR A 62 7.84 3.70 2.78
N LEU A 63 8.02 4.53 1.75
CA LEU A 63 8.97 4.28 0.68
C LEU A 63 9.95 5.45 0.59
N ALA A 64 11.23 5.17 0.81
CA ALA A 64 12.31 6.12 0.56
C ALA A 64 12.60 6.19 -0.95
N ILE A 65 12.60 7.40 -1.50
CA ILE A 65 12.80 7.68 -2.92
C ILE A 65 13.91 8.71 -3.11
N GLN A 66 14.46 8.77 -4.33
CA GLN A 66 15.33 9.86 -4.74
C GLN A 66 14.48 11.07 -5.13
N THR A 67 14.86 12.27 -4.69
CA THR A 67 14.13 13.50 -5.04
C THR A 67 14.19 13.81 -6.53
N SER A 68 15.26 13.43 -7.20
CA SER A 68 15.40 13.51 -8.66
C SER A 68 14.31 12.70 -9.38
N ASP A 69 14.05 11.48 -8.94
CA ASP A 69 13.02 10.60 -9.49
C ASP A 69 11.61 11.15 -9.31
N TRP A 70 11.34 11.74 -8.14
CA TRP A 70 10.10 12.48 -7.89
C TRP A 70 9.93 13.67 -8.83
N ASN A 71 10.97 14.50 -8.94
CA ASN A 71 10.95 15.72 -9.77
C ASN A 71 10.87 15.42 -11.27
N MET A 72 11.33 14.24 -11.71
CA MET A 72 11.15 13.73 -13.08
C MET A 72 9.73 13.19 -13.35
N GLY A 73 8.83 13.22 -12.36
CA GLY A 73 7.45 12.76 -12.53
C GLY A 73 7.31 11.24 -12.59
N LYS A 74 8.23 10.47 -12.00
CA LYS A 74 8.03 9.01 -11.88
C LYS A 74 6.72 8.72 -11.13
N LEU A 75 5.99 7.72 -11.61
CA LEU A 75 4.73 7.29 -11.01
C LEU A 75 4.99 6.35 -9.83
N TYR A 76 4.35 6.62 -8.70
CA TYR A 76 4.41 5.80 -7.50
C TYR A 76 3.03 5.26 -7.17
N LYS A 77 2.96 3.97 -6.83
CA LYS A 77 1.70 3.32 -6.44
C LYS A 77 1.94 2.39 -5.27
N CYS A 78 1.18 2.60 -4.20
CA CYS A 78 1.05 1.66 -3.10
C CYS A 78 -0.12 0.72 -3.40
N LYS A 79 0.09 -0.59 -3.27
CA LYS A 79 -0.95 -1.62 -3.32
C LYS A 79 -1.00 -2.31 -1.98
N VAL A 80 -2.20 -2.46 -1.44
CA VAL A 80 -2.44 -3.27 -0.25
C VAL A 80 -3.26 -4.49 -0.62
N SER A 81 -2.75 -5.65 -0.26
CA SER A 81 -3.41 -6.94 -0.42
C SER A 81 -3.70 -7.52 0.95
N LEU A 82 -4.98 -7.76 1.21
CA LEU A 82 -5.39 -8.58 2.34
C LEU A 82 -5.14 -10.02 1.91
N ASP A 83 -4.08 -10.64 2.40
CA ASP A 83 -3.71 -12.00 2.04
C ASP A 83 -4.77 -12.97 2.58
N SER A 84 -5.86 -13.11 1.83
CA SER A 84 -7.06 -13.84 2.22
C SER A 84 -7.23 -15.03 1.30
N PHE A 85 -6.30 -15.98 1.41
CA PHE A 85 -6.25 -17.21 0.62
C PHE A 85 -6.14 -16.94 -0.90
N ASN A 86 -5.27 -17.68 -1.57
CA ASN A 86 -5.58 -18.10 -2.95
C ASN A 86 -6.82 -19.01 -2.89
N LYS A 87 -8.00 -18.49 -2.59
CA LYS A 87 -9.23 -19.17 -2.91
C LYS A 87 -9.44 -18.90 -4.38
N THR A 88 -8.76 -19.71 -5.20
CA THR A 88 -9.21 -20.02 -6.55
C THR A 88 -10.63 -20.55 -6.39
N LEU A 89 -11.62 -19.67 -6.35
CA LEU A 89 -12.98 -20.04 -6.64
C LEU A 89 -12.95 -20.27 -8.14
N ASN A 90 -12.68 -21.52 -8.52
CA ASN A 90 -13.11 -22.02 -9.81
C ASN A 90 -14.56 -21.55 -9.98
N PRO A 91 -14.90 -20.79 -11.03
CA PRO A 91 -16.28 -20.42 -11.29
C PRO A 91 -16.99 -21.65 -11.87
N TYR A 92 -17.07 -22.72 -11.08
CA TYR A 92 -18.11 -23.73 -11.29
C TYR A 92 -19.40 -23.09 -10.78
N LYS A 93 -20.03 -22.39 -11.72
CA LYS A 93 -21.46 -22.21 -11.87
C LYS A 93 -22.28 -22.91 -10.77
N SER A 94 -22.87 -22.12 -9.89
CA SER A 94 -24.07 -22.53 -9.16
C SER A 94 -25.01 -21.34 -9.08
N GLU A 95 -25.98 -21.32 -10.00
CA GLU A 95 -27.26 -20.65 -9.77
C GLU A 95 -27.92 -21.28 -8.53
N CYS A 96 -28.56 -20.47 -7.68
CA CYS A 96 -29.86 -20.84 -7.11
C CYS A 96 -30.56 -19.67 -6.41
N PHE A 97 -31.62 -19.20 -7.07
CA PHE A 97 -33.02 -19.06 -6.64
C PHE A 97 -33.48 -18.59 -5.25
N SER A 98 -34.57 -17.80 -5.36
CA SER A 98 -35.74 -17.60 -4.47
C SER A 98 -35.68 -16.41 -3.51
N MET A 99 -36.71 -15.56 -3.38
CA MET A 99 -38.14 -15.66 -3.77
C MET A 99 -38.62 -14.44 -4.55
#